data_AF-A0AA88D3T1-F1
#
_entry.id   AF-A0AA88D3T1-F1
#
_cell.length_a   1.000
_cell.length_b   1.000
_cell.length_c   1.000
_cell.angle_alpha   90.00
_cell.angle_beta   90.00
_cell.angle_gamma   90.00
#
_symmetry.space_group_name_H-M   'P 1'
#
loop_
_entity.id
_entity.type
_entity.pdbx_description
1 polymer ?
#
loop_
_entity_poly.entity_id
_entity_poly.type
_entity_poly.pdbx_seq_one_letter_code
_entity_poly.pdbx_strand_id
1 'polypeptide(L)'
;MPSLYNIGFPSIRRRFVLSSAPRRPSSSSTPPPRATPSSIPSPAGDKRRRIPRRPDSRAESCSPTRKSDPSHLSCHFGLRNWDKDEGFVLTSPAMTAAQEVVRCVLPRSIRIVPEKAHGIRVTVGHSVGHSRVLLPSVASIYSSKSSELSNSRRKNYWNKKKHELCVCTMVWNQASALGEWILYHSWLGVEKWFIYDNNSDDGIEQVVQDLDVQGYNVSRIVWPWIKTQEAGFSHCALRARGECNWVGFFDVDEFFYFPYTFRHHRGLGSPGRNALLELVANFSSSSTIGEIRTGCHSFGPSGLSSPPQRGVTVGYTCRLQSPERHKSIVRLDLLDATLLNVVHHFQLREGFRYLNVPESTALVNHYKYQVWETFSAKFYRRVSTYVVDWQKDQNKGSKDRAPGLGTEAIEPPNWRLRFCEVWDTGLRDFVLAYLADPATGSLPWEETSHM
;
A
#
# COMPACT_ATOMS: atom_id res chain seq x y z
N MET A 1 -11.86 -16.46 -10.27
CA MET A 1 -10.77 -16.61 -9.29
C MET A 1 -11.36 -17.18 -8.00
N PRO A 2 -10.82 -18.26 -7.42
CA PRO A 2 -11.24 -18.73 -6.10
C PRO A 2 -10.98 -17.65 -5.04
N SER A 3 -11.78 -17.64 -3.97
CA SER A 3 -11.61 -16.76 -2.79
C SER A 3 -10.22 -16.95 -2.19
N LEU A 4 -9.34 -15.96 -2.39
CA LEU A 4 -7.95 -15.92 -1.92
C LEU A 4 -7.90 -15.48 -0.45
N TYR A 5 -7.06 -16.15 0.36
CA TYR A 5 -6.77 -15.83 1.76
C TYR A 5 -5.30 -15.47 1.94
N ASN A 6 -4.97 -14.29 2.49
CA ASN A 6 -3.59 -13.85 2.75
C ASN A 6 -3.02 -14.41 4.07
N ILE A 7 -1.75 -14.76 4.10
CA ILE A 7 -0.95 -14.99 5.32
C ILE A 7 0.41 -14.29 5.11
N GLY A 8 0.61 -13.08 5.66
CA GLY A 8 1.87 -12.33 5.56
C GLY A 8 2.84 -12.55 6.73
N PHE A 9 4.14 -12.76 6.52
CA PHE A 9 5.21 -12.74 7.52
C PHE A 9 5.95 -11.39 7.45
N PRO A 10 6.20 -10.74 8.60
CA PRO A 10 7.15 -9.66 8.75
C PRO A 10 8.45 -10.20 9.33
N SER A 11 9.54 -9.98 8.62
CA SER A 11 10.89 -10.11 9.17
C SER A 11 11.13 -9.07 10.27
N ILE A 12 10.97 -9.52 11.52
CA ILE A 12 11.96 -9.43 12.62
C ILE A 12 11.38 -10.01 13.93
N ARG A 13 10.05 -10.11 14.09
CA ARG A 13 9.40 -10.99 15.08
C ARG A 13 8.01 -11.43 14.57
N ARG A 14 7.95 -12.66 14.04
CA ARG A 14 6.78 -13.54 13.80
C ARG A 14 5.39 -12.96 14.10
N ARG A 15 4.71 -12.24 13.19
CA ARG A 15 3.28 -11.87 13.37
C ARG A 15 2.51 -11.64 12.06
N PHE A 16 1.27 -12.14 11.91
CA PHE A 16 0.64 -12.39 10.60
C PHE A 16 -0.64 -11.60 10.29
N VAL A 17 -1.01 -11.50 9.00
CA VAL A 17 -2.19 -10.77 8.48
C VAL A 17 -3.08 -11.65 7.59
N LEU A 18 -4.43 -11.51 7.68
CA LEU A 18 -5.45 -12.18 6.85
C LEU A 18 -6.46 -11.24 6.15
N SER A 19 -6.94 -11.60 4.94
CA SER A 19 -8.16 -11.05 4.28
C SER A 19 -8.80 -12.07 3.31
N SER A 20 -10.12 -12.00 3.09
CA SER A 20 -10.92 -12.85 2.19
C SER A 20 -11.61 -12.05 1.07
N ALA A 21 -11.52 -12.48 -0.19
CA ALA A 21 -12.18 -11.83 -1.34
C ALA A 21 -13.49 -12.51 -1.82
N PRO A 22 -14.53 -11.75 -2.27
CA PRO A 22 -15.79 -12.30 -2.79
C PRO A 22 -15.76 -12.69 -4.30
N ARG A 23 -16.74 -13.53 -4.70
CA ARG A 23 -16.84 -14.28 -5.99
C ARG A 23 -17.18 -13.43 -7.23
N ARG A 24 -16.80 -13.95 -8.42
CA ARG A 24 -17.54 -13.82 -9.70
C ARG A 24 -17.75 -15.20 -10.35
N PRO A 25 -18.79 -15.41 -11.19
CA PRO A 25 -19.10 -16.68 -11.84
C PRO A 25 -18.20 -16.96 -13.05
N SER A 26 -17.97 -18.24 -13.33
CA SER A 26 -17.16 -18.79 -14.42
C SER A 26 -17.98 -19.04 -15.68
N SER A 27 -17.47 -18.65 -16.85
CA SER A 27 -17.89 -19.16 -18.16
C SER A 27 -16.90 -20.21 -18.70
N SER A 28 -17.41 -21.06 -19.57
CA SER A 28 -16.98 -22.40 -19.97
C SER A 28 -15.83 -22.48 -20.99
N SER A 29 -15.28 -23.69 -21.04
CA SER A 29 -14.07 -24.24 -21.69
C SER A 29 -14.12 -24.49 -23.22
N THR A 30 -12.94 -24.53 -23.87
CA THR A 30 -12.51 -25.62 -24.80
C THR A 30 -10.98 -25.57 -25.11
N PRO A 31 -10.27 -26.71 -25.35
CA PRO A 31 -8.81 -26.82 -25.54
C PRO A 31 -8.39 -27.03 -27.02
N PRO A 32 -7.07 -26.98 -27.38
CA PRO A 32 -6.39 -28.19 -27.93
C PRO A 32 -4.83 -28.20 -27.70
N PRO A 33 -3.97 -28.98 -28.40
CA PRO A 33 -3.51 -30.34 -28.06
C PRO A 33 -1.97 -30.52 -27.91
N ARG A 34 -1.53 -31.77 -27.65
CA ARG A 34 -0.16 -32.27 -27.38
C ARG A 34 0.69 -32.64 -28.63
N ALA A 35 1.98 -32.23 -28.60
CA ALA A 35 3.25 -33.02 -28.67
C ALA A 35 3.67 -33.75 -29.98
N THR A 36 4.93 -33.73 -30.46
CA THR A 36 6.18 -34.42 -29.99
C THR A 36 7.35 -34.14 -31.01
N PRO A 37 8.49 -34.89 -31.10
CA PRO A 37 9.78 -34.67 -30.41
C PRO A 37 11.03 -34.59 -31.34
N SER A 38 12.23 -34.26 -30.82
CA SER A 38 13.50 -34.70 -31.44
C SER A 38 14.73 -34.62 -30.51
N SER A 39 15.51 -35.70 -30.56
CA SER A 39 16.71 -36.11 -29.80
C SER A 39 18.05 -35.54 -30.33
N ILE A 40 19.00 -35.13 -29.46
CA ILE A 40 20.35 -35.73 -29.11
C ILE A 40 21.42 -35.68 -30.27
N PRO A 41 22.77 -35.53 -30.08
CA PRO A 41 23.64 -35.59 -28.87
C PRO A 41 24.71 -34.47 -28.68
N SER A 42 25.36 -34.53 -27.50
CA SER A 42 26.57 -33.84 -27.04
C SER A 42 27.89 -34.29 -27.72
N PRO A 43 29.01 -33.59 -27.44
CA PRO A 43 30.14 -34.28 -26.82
C PRO A 43 30.80 -33.52 -25.64
N ALA A 44 31.68 -34.24 -24.94
CA ALA A 44 32.17 -34.01 -23.59
C ALA A 44 33.50 -33.24 -23.47
N GLY A 45 33.79 -32.74 -22.25
CA GLY A 45 35.15 -32.58 -21.72
C GLY A 45 35.40 -31.28 -20.94
N ASP A 46 35.44 -31.31 -19.61
CA ASP A 46 36.69 -31.45 -18.83
C ASP A 46 36.45 -31.20 -17.33
N LYS A 47 37.13 -31.99 -16.50
CA LYS A 47 36.97 -32.10 -15.04
C LYS A 47 37.96 -31.18 -14.33
N ARG A 48 37.49 -30.36 -13.38
CA ARG A 48 38.31 -29.94 -12.22
C ARG A 48 37.55 -30.09 -10.91
N ARG A 49 38.12 -30.95 -10.05
CA ARG A 49 37.71 -31.25 -8.67
C ARG A 49 37.66 -29.98 -7.81
N ARG A 50 36.57 -29.80 -7.05
CA ARG A 50 36.57 -29.05 -5.79
C ARG A 50 35.90 -29.88 -4.68
N ILE A 51 36.57 -29.87 -3.54
CA ILE A 51 36.35 -30.61 -2.29
C ILE A 51 34.96 -30.27 -1.69
N PRO A 52 34.22 -31.24 -1.10
CA PRO A 52 32.83 -31.03 -0.70
C PRO A 52 32.74 -30.15 0.56
N ARG A 53 32.01 -29.03 0.44
CA ARG A 53 31.55 -28.26 1.61
C ARG A 53 30.25 -28.91 2.14
N ARG A 54 30.17 -29.06 3.45
CA ARG A 54 28.99 -29.55 4.20
C ARG A 54 27.72 -28.83 3.74
N PRO A 55 26.57 -29.52 3.59
CA PRO A 55 25.32 -28.85 3.26
C PRO A 55 24.85 -28.05 4.49
N ASP A 56 25.02 -26.74 4.40
CA ASP A 56 24.41 -25.79 5.33
C ASP A 56 22.92 -25.72 4.98
N SER A 57 22.07 -26.24 5.87
CA SER A 57 20.61 -26.25 5.73
C SER A 57 20.04 -24.84 5.84
N ARG A 58 20.22 -24.03 4.79
CA ARG A 58 19.48 -22.79 4.60
C ARG A 58 18.21 -23.12 3.84
N ALA A 59 17.08 -23.06 4.53
CA ALA A 59 15.78 -22.87 3.90
C ALA A 59 15.92 -21.80 2.82
N GLU A 60 15.40 -22.06 1.62
CA GLU A 60 15.30 -21.05 0.56
C GLU A 60 14.59 -19.82 1.14
N SER A 61 15.38 -18.81 1.53
CA SER A 61 14.86 -17.62 2.17
C SER A 61 13.99 -16.90 1.14
N CYS A 62 12.71 -16.70 1.43
CA CYS A 62 11.84 -15.85 0.64
C CYS A 62 12.53 -14.49 0.47
N SER A 63 13.02 -14.22 -0.75
CA SER A 63 13.75 -12.99 -1.05
C SER A 63 12.74 -11.83 -1.20
N PRO A 64 13.06 -10.65 -0.66
CA PRO A 64 12.14 -9.51 -0.53
C PRO A 64 11.53 -8.97 -1.84
N THR A 65 12.07 -9.36 -2.99
CA THR A 65 11.62 -8.90 -4.32
C THR A 65 11.24 -10.03 -5.26
N ARG A 66 11.13 -11.28 -4.77
CA ARG A 66 10.88 -12.45 -5.62
C ARG A 66 9.57 -13.16 -5.29
N LYS A 67 8.91 -13.60 -6.35
CA LYS A 67 7.90 -14.66 -6.26
C LYS A 67 8.61 -15.92 -5.74
N SER A 68 8.02 -16.58 -4.75
CA SER A 68 8.45 -17.87 -4.24
C SER A 68 7.61 -18.97 -4.87
N ASP A 69 8.17 -20.16 -5.04
CA ASP A 69 7.40 -21.31 -5.52
C ASP A 69 6.37 -21.75 -4.46
N PRO A 70 5.05 -21.65 -4.72
CA PRO A 70 4.04 -22.08 -3.78
C PRO A 70 3.91 -23.61 -3.70
N SER A 71 4.52 -24.39 -4.60
CA SER A 71 4.36 -25.85 -4.67
C SER A 71 4.79 -26.58 -3.39
N HIS A 72 5.78 -26.03 -2.68
CA HIS A 72 6.29 -26.56 -1.42
C HIS A 72 5.50 -26.07 -0.20
N LEU A 73 4.49 -25.20 -0.40
CA LEU A 73 3.72 -24.56 0.65
C LEU A 73 2.27 -25.06 0.68
N SER A 74 1.75 -25.21 1.88
CA SER A 74 0.36 -25.59 2.14
C SER A 74 -0.19 -24.78 3.29
N CYS A 75 -1.51 -24.60 3.33
CA CYS A 75 -2.17 -23.83 4.36
C CYS A 75 -3.08 -24.74 5.17
N HIS A 76 -2.99 -24.63 6.49
CA HIS A 76 -3.70 -25.46 7.45
C HIS A 76 -4.63 -24.60 8.29
N PHE A 77 -5.89 -24.98 8.34
CA PHE A 77 -6.96 -24.28 9.04
C PHE A 77 -7.50 -25.20 10.12
N GLY A 78 -7.38 -24.82 11.39
CA GLY A 78 -7.85 -25.66 12.48
C GLY A 78 -7.98 -24.93 13.81
N LEU A 79 -8.78 -25.54 14.69
CA LEU A 79 -8.84 -25.22 16.12
C LEU A 79 -7.95 -26.17 16.93
N ARG A 80 -6.88 -26.68 16.31
CA ARG A 80 -6.00 -27.64 16.96
C ARG A 80 -5.12 -26.92 17.98
N ASN A 81 -5.04 -27.52 19.15
CA ASN A 81 -4.04 -27.14 20.14
C ASN A 81 -2.72 -27.71 19.62
N TRP A 82 -1.89 -26.88 18.98
CA TRP A 82 -0.69 -27.37 18.26
C TRP A 82 0.30 -28.10 19.16
N ASP A 83 0.21 -27.92 20.47
CA ASP A 83 1.01 -28.59 21.50
C ASP A 83 0.45 -29.97 21.93
N LYS A 84 -0.81 -30.30 21.64
CA LYS A 84 -1.48 -31.54 22.13
C LYS A 84 -1.96 -32.48 21.02
N ASP A 85 -1.67 -32.20 19.75
CA ASP A 85 -2.09 -32.99 18.58
C ASP A 85 -3.61 -33.27 18.47
N GLU A 86 -4.45 -32.51 19.18
CA GLU A 86 -5.90 -32.66 19.23
C GLU A 86 -6.62 -31.54 18.47
N GLY A 87 -7.53 -31.90 17.55
CA GLY A 87 -8.43 -30.98 16.85
C GLY A 87 -8.51 -31.20 15.33
N PHE A 88 -9.51 -30.59 14.68
CA PHE A 88 -9.67 -30.70 13.22
C PHE A 88 -8.67 -29.80 12.48
N VAL A 89 -8.15 -30.29 11.36
CA VAL A 89 -7.28 -29.53 10.45
C VAL A 89 -7.75 -29.73 9.02
N LEU A 90 -8.13 -28.64 8.36
CA LEU A 90 -8.37 -28.60 6.92
C LEU A 90 -7.10 -28.11 6.25
N THR A 91 -6.66 -28.79 5.20
CA THR A 91 -5.47 -28.39 4.43
C THR A 91 -5.87 -27.93 3.03
N SER A 92 -5.26 -26.86 2.56
CA SER A 92 -5.40 -26.37 1.18
C SER A 92 -4.02 -26.11 0.56
N PRO A 93 -3.87 -26.22 -0.76
CA PRO A 93 -2.66 -25.77 -1.43
C PRO A 93 -2.47 -24.25 -1.30
N ALA A 94 -1.20 -23.81 -1.25
CA ALA A 94 -0.87 -22.41 -1.51
C ALA A 94 -1.03 -22.12 -3.01
N MET A 95 -1.62 -20.97 -3.34
CA MET A 95 -1.81 -20.50 -4.71
C MET A 95 -0.64 -19.64 -5.18
N THR A 96 -0.17 -18.75 -4.30
CA THR A 96 0.96 -17.87 -4.59
C THR A 96 1.74 -17.61 -3.31
N ALA A 97 3.04 -17.36 -3.42
CA ALA A 97 3.84 -16.86 -2.32
C ALA A 97 4.75 -15.74 -2.84
N ALA A 98 4.71 -14.57 -2.21
CA ALA A 98 5.55 -13.43 -2.57
C ALA A 98 5.69 -12.47 -1.39
N GLN A 99 6.90 -11.92 -1.17
CA GLN A 99 7.18 -10.96 -0.10
C GLN A 99 6.73 -11.44 1.27
N GLU A 100 7.00 -12.72 1.56
CA GLU A 100 6.53 -13.35 2.79
C GLU A 100 4.98 -13.33 2.90
N VAL A 101 4.22 -13.19 1.81
CA VAL A 101 2.76 -13.33 1.83
C VAL A 101 2.35 -14.57 1.04
N VAL A 102 1.84 -15.56 1.75
CA VAL A 102 1.28 -16.80 1.18
C VAL A 102 -0.22 -16.63 1.00
N ARG A 103 -0.71 -16.89 -0.21
CA ARG A 103 -2.14 -16.88 -0.52
C ARG A 103 -2.67 -18.29 -0.66
N CYS A 104 -3.76 -18.57 0.04
CA CYS A 104 -4.35 -19.90 0.15
C CYS A 104 -5.74 -19.94 -0.46
N VAL A 105 -6.16 -21.13 -0.91
CA VAL A 105 -7.57 -21.38 -1.23
C VAL A 105 -8.33 -21.58 0.07
N LEU A 106 -9.40 -20.83 0.31
CA LEU A 106 -10.26 -21.11 1.45
C LEU A 106 -10.94 -22.48 1.31
N PRO A 107 -10.83 -23.39 2.31
CA PRO A 107 -11.59 -24.63 2.33
C PRO A 107 -13.09 -24.40 2.12
N ARG A 108 -13.72 -25.29 1.34
CA ARG A 108 -15.13 -25.15 0.96
C ARG A 108 -16.08 -25.09 2.17
N SER A 109 -15.80 -25.85 3.22
CA SER A 109 -16.57 -25.86 4.47
C SER A 109 -16.59 -24.48 5.14
N ILE A 110 -15.42 -23.84 5.26
CA ILE A 110 -15.25 -22.48 5.79
C ILE A 110 -15.96 -21.47 4.87
N ARG A 111 -15.88 -21.67 3.55
CA ARG A 111 -16.52 -20.79 2.56
C ARG A 111 -18.05 -20.82 2.61
N ILE A 112 -18.65 -21.96 2.95
CA ILE A 112 -20.11 -22.13 3.00
C ILE A 112 -20.66 -21.54 4.30
N VAL A 113 -19.97 -21.74 5.43
CA VAL A 113 -20.43 -21.26 6.73
C VAL A 113 -19.34 -20.39 7.39
N PRO A 114 -19.13 -19.15 6.89
CA PRO A 114 -18.05 -18.28 7.37
C PRO A 114 -18.18 -17.89 8.84
N GLU A 115 -19.39 -17.88 9.39
CA GLU A 115 -19.63 -17.51 10.79
C GLU A 115 -19.05 -18.54 11.77
N LYS A 116 -19.12 -19.82 11.40
CA LYS A 116 -18.49 -20.92 12.16
C LYS A 116 -16.97 -20.95 12.02
N ALA A 117 -16.41 -20.13 11.14
CA ALA A 117 -14.97 -20.03 10.96
C ALA A 117 -14.30 -19.06 11.93
N HIS A 118 -15.07 -18.26 12.68
CA HIS A 118 -14.51 -17.30 13.61
C HIS A 118 -13.58 -18.00 14.62
N GLY A 119 -12.36 -17.50 14.75
CA GLY A 119 -11.34 -18.05 15.65
C GLY A 119 -10.55 -19.24 15.09
N ILE A 120 -10.87 -19.79 13.92
CA ILE A 120 -10.07 -20.85 13.28
C ILE A 120 -8.66 -20.29 13.01
N ARG A 121 -7.64 -20.93 13.59
CA ARG A 121 -6.24 -20.57 13.35
C ARG A 121 -5.80 -21.04 11.97
N VAL A 122 -4.98 -20.23 11.33
CA VAL A 122 -4.42 -20.50 10.00
C VAL A 122 -2.91 -20.52 10.11
N THR A 123 -2.27 -21.58 9.63
CA THR A 123 -0.81 -21.69 9.56
C THR A 123 -0.35 -22.17 8.18
N VAL A 124 0.90 -21.85 7.83
CA VAL A 124 1.56 -22.34 6.63
C VAL A 124 2.46 -23.52 6.98
N GLY A 125 2.31 -24.61 6.25
CA GLY A 125 3.22 -25.75 6.26
C GLY A 125 4.19 -25.69 5.09
N HIS A 126 5.46 -25.97 5.35
CA HIS A 126 6.51 -26.10 4.35
C HIS A 126 6.96 -27.56 4.25
N SER A 127 7.02 -28.10 3.04
CA SER A 127 7.43 -29.48 2.78
C SER A 127 8.94 -29.55 2.54
N VAL A 128 9.67 -30.25 3.40
CA VAL A 128 11.13 -30.48 3.28
C VAL A 128 11.38 -31.99 3.21
N GLY A 129 11.64 -32.51 2.01
CA GLY A 129 11.75 -33.96 1.79
C GLY A 129 10.44 -34.67 2.09
N HIS A 130 10.45 -35.62 3.03
CA HIS A 130 9.25 -36.33 3.51
C HIS A 130 8.64 -35.71 4.77
N SER A 131 9.27 -34.69 5.33
CA SER A 131 8.84 -34.04 6.56
C SER A 131 8.09 -32.75 6.24
N ARG A 132 7.00 -32.51 6.97
CA ARG A 132 6.25 -31.25 6.91
C ARG A 132 6.50 -30.44 8.17
N VAL A 133 6.95 -29.21 8.00
CA VAL A 133 7.18 -28.27 9.10
C VAL A 133 6.09 -27.22 9.10
N LEU A 134 5.33 -27.12 10.19
CA LEU A 134 4.33 -26.06 10.38
C LEU A 134 5.00 -24.82 10.98
N LEU A 135 4.65 -23.65 10.44
CA LEU A 135 5.17 -22.39 10.93
C LEU A 135 4.28 -21.86 12.07
N PRO A 136 4.85 -21.34 13.17
CA PRO A 136 4.05 -20.70 14.22
C PRO A 136 3.21 -19.57 13.63
N SER A 137 1.94 -19.46 14.02
CA SER A 137 1.03 -18.45 13.48
C SER A 137 0.06 -17.93 14.55
N VAL A 138 -0.19 -16.62 14.50
CA VAL A 138 -1.24 -15.92 15.25
C VAL A 138 -2.43 -15.57 14.36
N ALA A 139 -2.38 -15.95 13.09
CA ALA A 139 -3.43 -15.67 12.12
C ALA A 139 -4.67 -16.50 12.47
N SER A 140 -5.82 -15.85 12.62
CA SER A 140 -7.10 -16.50 12.80
C SER A 140 -8.17 -15.87 11.91
N ILE A 141 -9.10 -16.69 11.44
CA ILE A 141 -10.23 -16.19 10.66
C ILE A 141 -11.14 -15.40 11.60
N TYR A 142 -11.26 -14.11 11.38
CA TYR A 142 -12.26 -13.28 12.04
C TYR A 142 -13.48 -13.18 11.12
N SER A 143 -14.58 -13.83 11.51
CA SER A 143 -15.88 -13.44 10.97
C SER A 143 -16.22 -12.08 11.56
N SER A 144 -16.30 -11.04 10.73
CA SER A 144 -16.84 -9.76 11.15
C SER A 144 -18.29 -9.99 11.62
N LYS A 145 -18.58 -9.72 12.91
CA LYS A 145 -19.93 -9.75 13.51
C LYS A 145 -20.94 -8.78 12.85
N SER A 146 -20.60 -8.14 11.74
CA SER A 146 -21.55 -7.44 10.87
C SER A 146 -22.52 -8.40 10.14
N SER A 147 -22.44 -9.71 10.40
CA SER A 147 -23.28 -10.73 9.77
C SER A 147 -24.76 -10.67 10.14
N GLU A 148 -25.15 -10.12 11.30
CA GLU A 148 -26.57 -10.02 11.67
C GLU A 148 -27.31 -8.88 10.93
N LEU A 149 -26.60 -7.86 10.42
CA LEU A 149 -27.17 -6.91 9.45
C LEU A 149 -27.00 -7.36 7.98
N SER A 150 -26.40 -8.53 7.73
CA SER A 150 -25.79 -8.84 6.43
C SER A 150 -26.72 -9.44 5.38
N ASN A 151 -27.86 -10.06 5.71
CA ASN A 151 -28.68 -10.64 4.64
C ASN A 151 -29.46 -9.58 3.84
N SER A 152 -29.88 -8.48 4.46
CA SER A 152 -30.48 -7.34 3.75
C SER A 152 -29.42 -6.46 3.06
N ARG A 153 -28.27 -6.19 3.72
CA ARG A 153 -27.16 -5.43 3.12
C ARG A 153 -26.39 -6.18 2.03
N ARG A 154 -26.28 -7.51 2.08
CA ARG A 154 -25.58 -8.30 1.03
C ARG A 154 -26.30 -8.23 -0.30
N LYS A 155 -27.64 -8.31 -0.35
CA LYS A 155 -28.41 -8.13 -1.60
C LYS A 155 -28.20 -6.72 -2.19
N ASN A 156 -28.08 -5.70 -1.35
CA ASN A 156 -27.84 -4.31 -1.78
C ASN A 156 -26.38 -3.99 -2.12
N TYR A 157 -25.40 -4.72 -1.55
CA TYR A 157 -23.97 -4.54 -1.84
C TYR A 157 -23.60 -4.98 -3.27
N TRP A 158 -24.25 -6.01 -3.81
CA TRP A 158 -24.07 -6.44 -5.21
C TRP A 158 -24.65 -5.44 -6.24
N ASN A 159 -25.55 -4.55 -5.79
CA ASN A 159 -26.11 -3.46 -6.59
C ASN A 159 -25.45 -2.10 -6.30
N LYS A 160 -24.54 -2.01 -5.31
CA LYS A 160 -23.87 -0.74 -5.01
C LYS A 160 -22.72 -0.56 -5.98
N LYS A 161 -22.78 0.50 -6.79
CA LYS A 161 -21.71 0.92 -7.68
C LYS A 161 -20.42 1.08 -6.87
N LYS A 162 -19.32 0.49 -7.34
CA LYS A 162 -17.99 0.70 -6.77
C LYS A 162 -17.65 2.19 -6.82
N HIS A 163 -16.93 2.67 -5.81
CA HIS A 163 -16.23 3.95 -5.90
C HIS A 163 -15.23 3.89 -7.06
N GLU A 164 -15.13 4.95 -7.80
CA GLU A 164 -14.21 5.06 -8.92
C GLU A 164 -12.78 5.22 -8.40
N LEU A 165 -12.56 6.12 -7.44
CA LEU A 165 -11.26 6.41 -6.86
C LEU A 165 -11.25 6.29 -5.33
N CYS A 166 -10.40 5.40 -4.82
CA CYS A 166 -10.10 5.30 -3.41
C CYS A 166 -8.59 5.50 -3.17
N VAL A 167 -8.20 5.67 -1.91
CA VAL A 167 -6.79 5.75 -1.52
C VAL A 167 -6.51 4.81 -0.37
N CYS A 168 -5.32 4.21 -0.40
CA CYS A 168 -4.79 3.41 0.67
C CYS A 168 -3.42 3.95 1.09
N THR A 169 -3.25 4.12 2.40
CA THR A 169 -1.97 4.56 2.96
C THR A 169 -1.70 3.89 4.30
N MET A 170 -0.44 3.91 4.73
CA MET A 170 -0.03 3.41 6.04
C MET A 170 0.67 4.52 6.81
N VAL A 171 0.19 4.78 8.02
CA VAL A 171 0.62 5.91 8.84
C VAL A 171 1.20 5.44 10.17
N TRP A 172 2.12 6.25 10.70
CA TRP A 172 2.49 6.24 12.10
C TRP A 172 2.65 7.69 12.54
N ASN A 173 1.89 8.12 13.53
CA ASN A 173 1.90 9.46 14.09
C ASN A 173 1.79 10.56 13.02
N GLN A 174 0.67 10.59 12.29
CA GLN A 174 0.37 11.56 11.23
C GLN A 174 -0.99 12.26 11.42
N ALA A 175 -1.54 12.28 12.62
CA ALA A 175 -2.85 12.84 12.92
C ALA A 175 -2.95 14.32 12.52
N SER A 176 -1.91 15.11 12.81
CA SER A 176 -1.85 16.54 12.48
C SER A 176 -1.87 16.84 10.98
N ALA A 177 -1.35 15.94 10.14
CA ALA A 177 -1.32 16.11 8.68
C ALA A 177 -2.52 15.49 7.97
N LEU A 178 -3.24 14.58 8.63
CA LEU A 178 -4.28 13.78 8.00
C LEU A 178 -5.48 14.62 7.53
N GLY A 179 -5.86 15.65 8.31
CA GLY A 179 -6.97 16.55 7.97
C GLY A 179 -6.73 17.28 6.65
N GLU A 180 -5.64 18.04 6.54
CA GLU A 180 -5.23 18.73 5.31
C GLU A 180 -5.21 17.77 4.11
N TRP A 181 -4.57 16.61 4.28
CA TRP A 181 -4.42 15.63 3.20
C TRP A 181 -5.75 15.04 2.72
N ILE A 182 -6.65 14.65 3.64
CA ILE A 182 -7.96 14.08 3.29
C ILE A 182 -8.86 15.14 2.65
N LEU A 183 -8.94 16.34 3.23
CA LEU A 183 -9.81 17.40 2.71
C LEU A 183 -9.39 17.83 1.29
N TYR A 184 -8.09 18.06 1.10
CA TYR A 184 -7.53 18.45 -0.19
C TYR A 184 -7.80 17.40 -1.29
N HIS A 185 -7.51 16.12 -1.01
CA HIS A 185 -7.67 15.08 -2.01
C HIS A 185 -9.13 14.62 -2.19
N SER A 186 -9.99 14.80 -1.19
CA SER A 186 -11.44 14.63 -1.36
C SER A 186 -11.97 15.67 -2.35
N TRP A 187 -11.46 16.90 -2.32
CA TRP A 187 -11.78 17.93 -3.31
C TRP A 187 -11.28 17.57 -4.73
N LEU A 188 -10.14 16.86 -4.83
CA LEU A 188 -9.66 16.27 -6.09
C LEU A 188 -10.45 15.03 -6.56
N GLY A 189 -11.43 14.57 -5.76
CA GLY A 189 -12.37 13.52 -6.13
C GLY A 189 -12.05 12.12 -5.57
N VAL A 190 -11.23 12.01 -4.51
CA VAL A 190 -11.10 10.75 -3.76
C VAL A 190 -12.39 10.49 -2.97
N GLU A 191 -12.95 9.29 -3.09
CA GLU A 191 -14.28 8.97 -2.54
C GLU A 191 -14.23 8.11 -1.27
N LYS A 192 -13.08 7.47 -0.99
CA LYS A 192 -12.92 6.56 0.16
C LYS A 192 -11.46 6.36 0.56
N TRP A 193 -11.24 6.26 1.86
CA TRP A 193 -9.93 6.12 2.46
C TRP A 193 -9.77 4.83 3.26
N PHE A 194 -8.63 4.16 3.08
CA PHE A 194 -8.18 3.03 3.88
C PHE A 194 -6.87 3.42 4.60
N ILE A 195 -6.98 3.78 5.87
CA ILE A 195 -5.87 4.21 6.72
C ILE A 195 -5.35 3.03 7.53
N TYR A 196 -4.18 2.50 7.16
CA TYR A 196 -3.50 1.47 7.93
C TYR A 196 -2.68 2.15 9.01
N ASP A 197 -3.16 2.09 10.24
CA ASP A 197 -2.50 2.71 11.38
C ASP A 197 -1.49 1.76 12.02
N ASN A 198 -0.20 2.09 11.92
CA ASN A 198 0.89 1.34 12.52
C ASN A 198 1.03 1.62 14.02
N ASN A 199 -0.06 1.54 14.77
CA ASN A 199 -0.10 1.74 16.22
C ASN A 199 0.42 3.14 16.62
N SER A 200 -0.21 4.16 16.06
CA SER A 200 0.01 5.57 16.42
C SER A 200 -0.53 5.89 17.81
N ASP A 201 0.04 6.91 18.43
CA ASP A 201 -0.29 7.39 19.79
C ASP A 201 -0.56 8.90 19.84
N ASP A 202 -0.79 9.52 18.68
CA ASP A 202 -0.99 10.96 18.48
C ASP A 202 -2.46 11.38 18.31
N GLY A 203 -3.41 10.55 18.77
CA GLY A 203 -4.84 10.83 18.66
C GLY A 203 -5.46 10.51 17.29
N ILE A 204 -4.76 9.79 16.40
CA ILE A 204 -5.25 9.42 15.05
C ILE A 204 -6.66 8.81 15.02
N GLU A 205 -7.06 8.11 16.09
CA GLU A 205 -8.38 7.48 16.19
C GLU A 205 -9.51 8.50 16.20
N GLN A 206 -9.36 9.56 16.98
CA GLN A 206 -10.31 10.66 17.07
C GLN A 206 -10.39 11.40 15.73
N VAL A 207 -9.23 11.75 15.15
CA VAL A 207 -9.17 12.43 13.84
C VAL A 207 -9.86 11.62 12.74
N VAL A 208 -9.63 10.30 12.67
CA VAL A 208 -10.31 9.46 11.67
C VAL A 208 -11.82 9.40 11.92
N GLN A 209 -12.25 9.30 13.19
CA GLN A 209 -13.66 9.27 13.54
C GLN A 209 -14.36 10.57 13.14
N ASP A 210 -13.75 11.72 13.41
CA ASP A 210 -14.33 13.03 13.08
C ASP A 210 -14.43 13.23 11.56
N LEU A 211 -13.41 12.83 10.80
CA LEU A 211 -13.44 12.89 9.34
C LEU A 211 -14.50 11.94 8.75
N ASP A 212 -14.72 10.76 9.32
CA ASP A 212 -15.78 9.85 8.87
C ASP A 212 -17.18 10.41 9.17
N VAL A 213 -17.38 11.01 10.36
CA VAL A 213 -18.63 11.69 10.74
C VAL A 213 -18.93 12.88 9.82
N GLN A 214 -17.90 13.61 9.39
CA GLN A 214 -18.03 14.68 8.39
C GLN A 214 -18.34 14.17 6.97
N GLY A 215 -18.36 12.85 6.75
CA GLY A 215 -18.76 12.23 5.49
C GLY A 215 -17.64 11.94 4.52
N TYR A 216 -16.36 12.02 4.93
CA TYR A 216 -15.21 11.72 4.06
C TYR A 216 -14.98 10.22 3.83
N ASN A 217 -15.76 9.32 4.45
CA ASN A 217 -15.71 7.85 4.24
C ASN A 217 -14.31 7.28 4.52
N VAL A 218 -13.88 7.44 5.78
CA VAL A 218 -12.53 7.11 6.24
C VAL A 218 -12.57 5.86 7.10
N SER A 219 -11.81 4.83 6.71
CA SER A 219 -11.70 3.60 7.47
C SER A 219 -10.31 3.42 8.07
N ARG A 220 -10.22 3.25 9.39
CA ARG A 220 -8.98 2.87 10.10
C ARG A 220 -8.85 1.36 10.22
N ILE A 221 -7.65 0.85 9.94
CA ILE A 221 -7.25 -0.53 10.14
C ILE A 221 -6.00 -0.53 11.03
N VAL A 222 -6.13 -1.01 12.26
CA VAL A 222 -4.98 -1.17 13.16
C VAL A 222 -4.04 -2.24 12.59
N TRP A 223 -2.79 -1.87 12.41
CA TRP A 223 -1.77 -2.68 11.76
C TRP A 223 -0.45 -2.66 12.55
N PRO A 224 -0.37 -3.37 13.70
CA PRO A 224 0.69 -3.18 14.69
C PRO A 224 1.99 -3.91 14.33
N TRP A 225 2.22 -4.21 13.04
CA TRP A 225 3.36 -4.96 12.57
C TRP A 225 4.44 -4.02 12.03
N ILE A 226 5.67 -4.15 12.55
CA ILE A 226 6.82 -3.35 12.11
C ILE A 226 7.29 -3.87 10.74
N LYS A 227 7.66 -2.98 9.82
CA LYS A 227 8.24 -3.33 8.51
C LYS A 227 7.30 -4.23 7.71
N THR A 228 6.12 -3.70 7.40
CA THR A 228 5.05 -4.45 6.73
C THR A 228 4.23 -3.61 5.78
N GLN A 229 4.73 -2.45 5.34
CA GLN A 229 3.99 -1.57 4.43
C GLN A 229 3.49 -2.34 3.20
N GLU A 230 4.36 -3.15 2.59
CA GLU A 230 4.05 -3.94 1.41
C GLU A 230 2.98 -5.01 1.68
N ALA A 231 3.01 -5.63 2.86
CA ALA A 231 1.98 -6.57 3.28
C ALA A 231 0.64 -5.86 3.58
N GLY A 232 0.69 -4.66 4.17
CA GLY A 232 -0.47 -3.81 4.43
C GLY A 232 -1.16 -3.37 3.15
N PHE A 233 -0.38 -2.89 2.19
CA PHE A 233 -0.89 -2.51 0.88
C PHE A 233 -1.43 -3.70 0.10
N SER A 234 -0.79 -4.86 0.20
CA SER A 234 -1.36 -6.07 -0.38
C SER A 234 -2.71 -6.46 0.25
N HIS A 235 -2.84 -6.35 1.58
CA HIS A 235 -4.10 -6.58 2.27
C HIS A 235 -5.17 -5.55 1.88
N CYS A 236 -4.76 -4.29 1.73
CA CYS A 236 -5.62 -3.21 1.27
C CYS A 236 -6.16 -3.45 -0.13
N ALA A 237 -5.30 -3.84 -1.07
CA ALA A 237 -5.69 -4.17 -2.44
C ALA A 237 -6.79 -5.26 -2.48
N LEU A 238 -6.74 -6.25 -1.57
CA LEU A 238 -7.80 -7.26 -1.46
C LEU A 238 -9.11 -6.69 -0.89
N ARG A 239 -9.01 -5.90 0.19
CA ARG A 239 -10.18 -5.30 0.85
C ARG A 239 -10.91 -4.34 -0.09
N ALA A 240 -10.16 -3.45 -0.73
CA ALA A 240 -10.68 -2.43 -1.62
C ALA A 240 -11.23 -3.01 -2.94
N ARG A 241 -10.85 -4.24 -3.34
CA ARG A 241 -11.25 -4.84 -4.63
C ARG A 241 -12.75 -4.92 -4.84
N GLY A 242 -13.51 -5.13 -3.76
CA GLY A 242 -14.97 -5.18 -3.80
C GLY A 242 -15.64 -3.81 -3.85
N GLU A 243 -14.92 -2.75 -3.46
CA GLU A 243 -15.48 -1.43 -3.17
C GLU A 243 -15.00 -0.35 -4.14
N CYS A 244 -13.86 -0.54 -4.79
CA CYS A 244 -13.13 0.47 -5.55
C CYS A 244 -12.71 -0.05 -6.94
N ASN A 245 -12.71 0.82 -7.94
CA ASN A 245 -12.16 0.54 -9.27
C ASN A 245 -10.65 0.84 -9.31
N TRP A 246 -10.27 2.06 -8.90
CA TRP A 246 -8.90 2.52 -8.77
C TRP A 246 -8.53 2.74 -7.31
N VAL A 247 -7.27 2.44 -6.96
CA VAL A 247 -6.71 2.75 -5.65
C VAL A 247 -5.36 3.43 -5.79
N GLY A 248 -5.25 4.62 -5.22
CA GLY A 248 -3.98 5.32 -5.04
C GLY A 248 -3.21 4.78 -3.84
N PHE A 249 -1.88 4.62 -4.01
CA PHE A 249 -0.97 4.23 -2.94
C PHE A 249 0.10 5.33 -2.79
N PHE A 250 -0.18 6.31 -1.94
CA PHE A 250 0.68 7.47 -1.68
C PHE A 250 0.60 7.89 -0.21
N ASP A 251 1.64 8.57 0.25
CA ASP A 251 1.84 8.91 1.66
C ASP A 251 1.11 10.23 2.03
N VAL A 252 0.90 10.47 3.33
CA VAL A 252 0.16 11.65 3.83
C VAL A 252 0.89 12.97 3.55
N ASP A 253 2.20 12.93 3.31
CA ASP A 253 3.01 14.07 2.91
C ASP A 253 3.07 14.26 1.37
N GLU A 254 2.19 13.62 0.60
CA GLU A 254 2.20 13.62 -0.86
C GLU A 254 0.90 14.17 -1.45
N PHE A 255 1.02 15.27 -2.20
CA PHE A 255 -0.10 16.06 -2.70
C PHE A 255 -0.09 16.14 -4.22
N PHE A 256 -1.15 15.66 -4.86
CA PHE A 256 -1.34 15.81 -6.30
C PHE A 256 -1.59 17.25 -6.69
N TYR A 257 -0.95 17.75 -7.74
CA TYR A 257 -1.13 19.10 -8.26
C TYR A 257 -1.30 19.08 -9.78
N PHE A 258 -2.25 19.89 -10.29
CA PHE A 258 -2.67 19.92 -11.70
C PHE A 258 -2.40 21.31 -12.31
N PRO A 259 -1.14 21.62 -12.69
CA PRO A 259 -0.75 22.98 -13.07
C PRO A 259 -1.45 23.49 -14.32
N TYR A 260 -1.70 22.62 -15.31
CA TYR A 260 -2.41 23.02 -16.53
C TYR A 260 -3.87 23.41 -16.26
N THR A 261 -4.59 22.57 -15.50
CA THR A 261 -6.00 22.82 -15.15
C THR A 261 -6.16 24.13 -14.38
N PHE A 262 -5.20 24.44 -13.51
CA PHE A 262 -5.14 25.70 -12.78
C PHE A 262 -4.92 26.91 -13.70
N ARG A 263 -3.93 26.86 -14.60
CA ARG A 263 -3.56 28.02 -15.45
C ARG A 263 -4.51 28.27 -16.62
N HIS A 264 -5.25 27.26 -17.07
CA HIS A 264 -6.08 27.32 -18.27
C HIS A 264 -7.55 27.00 -17.99
N HIS A 265 -8.06 27.40 -16.82
CA HIS A 265 -9.47 27.20 -16.49
C HIS A 265 -10.39 27.94 -17.47
N ARG A 266 -11.30 27.20 -18.13
CA ARG A 266 -12.23 27.71 -19.16
C ARG A 266 -13.68 27.25 -18.93
N GLY A 267 -14.13 27.14 -17.68
CA GLY A 267 -15.48 26.63 -17.36
C GLY A 267 -16.12 27.29 -16.14
N LEU A 268 -17.36 26.89 -15.86
CA LEU A 268 -18.09 27.23 -14.64
C LEU A 268 -17.71 26.20 -13.55
N GLY A 269 -17.00 26.63 -12.50
CA GLY A 269 -16.58 25.76 -11.40
C GLY A 269 -15.25 26.19 -10.78
N SER A 270 -14.74 25.40 -9.83
CA SER A 270 -13.41 25.62 -9.24
C SER A 270 -12.35 24.82 -10.04
N PRO A 271 -11.32 25.47 -10.61
CA PRO A 271 -10.30 24.79 -11.41
C PRO A 271 -9.59 23.69 -10.63
N GLY A 272 -9.64 22.46 -11.12
CA GLY A 272 -8.98 21.30 -10.49
C GLY A 272 -9.93 20.43 -9.67
N ARG A 273 -11.18 20.84 -9.44
CA ARG A 273 -12.14 20.05 -8.67
C ARG A 273 -12.37 18.74 -9.40
N ASN A 274 -12.31 17.62 -8.69
CA ASN A 274 -12.37 16.27 -9.26
C ASN A 274 -11.26 15.93 -10.27
N ALA A 275 -10.20 16.72 -10.42
CA ALA A 275 -9.20 16.49 -11.47
C ALA A 275 -8.49 15.12 -11.36
N LEU A 276 -8.29 14.60 -10.15
CA LEU A 276 -7.70 13.27 -9.95
C LEU A 276 -8.69 12.17 -10.32
N LEU A 277 -9.96 12.35 -9.97
CA LEU A 277 -11.04 11.45 -10.38
C LEU A 277 -11.21 11.43 -11.91
N GLU A 278 -11.21 12.60 -12.55
CA GLU A 278 -11.29 12.72 -14.02
C GLU A 278 -10.08 12.07 -14.71
N LEU A 279 -8.88 12.25 -14.16
CA LEU A 279 -7.66 11.60 -14.66
C LEU A 279 -7.82 10.08 -14.68
N VAL A 280 -8.29 9.46 -13.60
CA VAL A 280 -8.44 8.00 -13.55
C VAL A 280 -9.61 7.51 -14.40
N ALA A 281 -10.73 8.25 -14.42
CA ALA A 281 -11.92 7.93 -15.20
C ALA A 281 -11.63 7.84 -16.70
N ASN A 282 -10.73 8.70 -17.22
CA ASN A 282 -10.27 8.66 -18.61
C ASN A 282 -9.62 7.33 -19.02
N PHE A 283 -9.13 6.55 -18.05
CA PHE A 283 -8.50 5.25 -18.31
C PHE A 283 -9.32 4.06 -17.83
N SER A 284 -10.50 4.27 -17.22
CA SER A 284 -11.33 3.19 -16.67
C SER A 284 -11.88 2.26 -17.75
N SER A 285 -12.13 2.79 -18.95
CA SER A 285 -12.53 2.01 -20.13
C SER A 285 -11.35 1.36 -20.87
N SER A 286 -10.11 1.71 -20.53
CA SER A 286 -8.93 1.15 -21.20
C SER A 286 -8.84 -0.35 -21.00
N SER A 287 -8.53 -1.09 -22.07
CA SER A 287 -8.30 -2.54 -22.01
C SER A 287 -6.86 -2.91 -21.62
N THR A 288 -5.92 -1.96 -21.59
CA THR A 288 -4.49 -2.24 -21.37
C THR A 288 -3.85 -1.48 -20.21
N ILE A 289 -4.42 -0.34 -19.80
CA ILE A 289 -3.84 0.47 -18.72
C ILE A 289 -4.34 -0.04 -17.37
N GLY A 290 -3.40 -0.45 -16.51
CA GLY A 290 -3.67 -0.92 -15.15
C GLY A 290 -3.00 -0.10 -14.04
N GLU A 291 -2.11 0.82 -14.39
CA GLU A 291 -1.40 1.69 -13.44
C GLU A 291 -1.20 3.08 -14.07
N ILE A 292 -1.47 4.13 -13.33
CA ILE A 292 -1.17 5.52 -13.69
C ILE A 292 -0.07 6.01 -12.75
N ARG A 293 1.02 6.51 -13.31
CA ARG A 293 2.22 6.97 -12.59
C ARG A 293 2.39 8.47 -12.75
N THR A 294 2.58 9.15 -11.63
CA THR A 294 2.75 10.61 -11.58
C THR A 294 4.08 10.93 -10.91
N GLY A 295 4.93 11.72 -11.58
CA GLY A 295 6.25 12.12 -11.06
C GLY A 295 6.13 13.01 -9.82
N CYS A 296 7.12 12.94 -8.91
CA CYS A 296 7.12 13.72 -7.67
C CYS A 296 8.37 14.58 -7.48
N HIS A 297 8.15 15.78 -6.95
CA HIS A 297 9.19 16.70 -6.50
C HIS A 297 9.25 16.74 -4.97
N SER A 298 10.46 16.69 -4.42
CA SER A 298 10.68 16.67 -2.98
C SER A 298 10.90 18.08 -2.43
N PHE A 299 10.03 18.49 -1.51
CA PHE A 299 10.05 19.80 -0.84
C PHE A 299 10.85 19.76 0.46
N GLY A 300 11.48 20.91 0.76
CA GLY A 300 12.26 21.19 1.96
C GLY A 300 11.56 22.11 2.96
N PRO A 301 12.23 22.44 4.08
CA PRO A 301 11.63 23.22 5.16
C PRO A 301 11.32 24.68 4.78
N SER A 302 11.80 25.15 3.63
CA SER A 302 11.46 26.47 3.09
C SER A 302 11.79 27.64 4.03
N GLY A 303 12.88 27.51 4.78
CA GLY A 303 13.32 28.50 5.76
C GLY A 303 12.70 28.39 7.14
N LEU A 304 11.68 27.54 7.31
CA LEU A 304 10.94 27.36 8.57
C LEU A 304 11.72 26.53 9.59
N SER A 305 11.52 26.86 10.87
CA SER A 305 12.06 26.12 12.01
C SER A 305 10.98 25.39 12.83
N SER A 306 9.70 25.65 12.56
CA SER A 306 8.55 25.01 13.20
C SER A 306 7.53 24.54 12.15
N PRO A 307 6.68 23.55 12.46
CA PRO A 307 5.66 23.09 11.54
C PRO A 307 4.74 24.23 11.10
N PRO A 308 4.39 24.35 9.81
CA PRO A 308 3.54 25.43 9.33
C PRO A 308 2.12 25.27 9.84
N GLN A 309 1.63 26.26 10.59
CA GLN A 309 0.28 26.22 11.19
C GLN A 309 -0.85 26.09 10.17
N ARG A 310 -0.64 26.61 8.95
CA ARG A 310 -1.64 26.59 7.87
C ARG A 310 -1.56 25.33 6.99
N GLY A 311 -0.73 24.36 7.35
CA GLY A 311 -0.51 23.14 6.59
C GLY A 311 0.73 23.16 5.71
N VAL A 312 1.13 21.96 5.27
CA VAL A 312 2.35 21.72 4.51
C VAL A 312 2.28 22.31 3.10
N THR A 313 1.08 22.35 2.51
CA THR A 313 0.87 22.86 1.15
C THR A 313 1.12 24.36 1.03
N VAL A 314 0.83 25.11 2.09
CA VAL A 314 1.05 26.56 2.17
C VAL A 314 2.43 26.90 2.72
N GLY A 315 2.90 26.14 3.71
CA GLY A 315 4.13 26.45 4.43
C GLY A 315 5.41 26.11 3.67
N TYR A 316 5.43 25.02 2.91
CA TYR A 316 6.63 24.57 2.22
C TYR A 316 6.57 24.88 0.72
N THR A 317 7.37 25.86 0.28
CA THR A 317 7.40 26.37 -1.10
C THR A 317 8.79 26.33 -1.73
N CYS A 318 9.71 25.57 -1.16
CA CYS A 318 11.02 25.35 -1.76
C CYS A 318 11.33 23.86 -1.89
N ARG A 319 11.89 23.48 -3.03
CA ARG A 319 12.12 22.08 -3.38
C ARG A 319 13.41 21.85 -4.14
N LEU A 320 13.76 20.58 -4.30
CA LEU A 320 14.79 20.14 -5.23
C LEU A 320 14.34 20.32 -6.69
N GLN A 321 15.29 20.63 -7.58
CA GLN A 321 15.06 20.84 -9.01
C GLN A 321 14.63 19.56 -9.71
N SER A 322 15.34 18.46 -9.46
CA SER A 322 15.11 17.18 -10.14
C SER A 322 13.97 16.38 -9.50
N PRO A 323 13.10 15.75 -10.31
CA PRO A 323 12.13 14.79 -9.78
C PRO A 323 12.84 13.56 -9.23
N GLU A 324 12.34 12.98 -8.15
CA GLU A 324 12.99 11.84 -7.49
C GLU A 324 12.37 10.49 -7.83
N ARG A 325 11.04 10.40 -7.77
CA ARG A 325 10.24 9.16 -7.86
C ARG A 325 8.89 9.46 -8.50
N HIS A 326 8.03 8.44 -8.53
CA HIS A 326 6.64 8.55 -8.94
C HIS A 326 5.72 7.90 -7.91
N LYS A 327 4.46 8.32 -7.92
CA LYS A 327 3.35 7.68 -7.17
C LYS A 327 2.39 7.06 -8.14
N SER A 328 1.72 6.00 -7.71
CA SER A 328 0.81 5.30 -8.60
C SER A 328 -0.60 5.12 -8.05
N ILE A 329 -1.51 5.04 -9.02
CA ILE A 329 -2.90 4.66 -8.84
C ILE A 329 -3.11 3.44 -9.72
N VAL A 330 -3.62 2.35 -9.13
CA VAL A 330 -3.74 1.05 -9.81
C VAL A 330 -5.18 0.59 -9.90
N ARG A 331 -5.49 -0.12 -10.99
CA ARG A 331 -6.75 -0.87 -11.14
C ARG A 331 -6.62 -2.23 -10.46
N LEU A 332 -7.38 -2.42 -9.40
CA LEU A 332 -7.28 -3.62 -8.57
C LEU A 332 -7.58 -4.92 -9.33
N ASP A 333 -8.46 -4.87 -10.33
CA ASP A 333 -8.82 -6.06 -11.12
C ASP A 333 -7.76 -6.49 -12.13
N LEU A 334 -6.75 -5.65 -12.35
CA LEU A 334 -5.64 -5.89 -13.28
C LEU A 334 -4.33 -6.25 -12.59
N LEU A 335 -4.31 -6.34 -11.25
CA LEU A 335 -3.15 -6.75 -10.46
C LEU A 335 -2.89 -8.25 -10.58
N ASP A 336 -1.60 -8.62 -10.60
CA ASP A 336 -1.15 -10.01 -10.55
C ASP A 336 -1.63 -10.69 -9.25
N ALA A 337 -1.94 -11.99 -9.32
CA ALA A 337 -2.51 -12.73 -8.20
C ALA A 337 -1.58 -12.75 -6.96
N THR A 338 -0.27 -12.56 -7.15
CA THR A 338 0.70 -12.44 -6.06
C THR A 338 0.57 -11.16 -5.25
N LEU A 339 -0.01 -10.09 -5.83
CA LEU A 339 -0.04 -8.74 -5.27
C LEU A 339 1.34 -8.22 -4.82
N LEU A 340 2.39 -8.70 -5.49
CA LEU A 340 3.75 -8.23 -5.25
C LEU A 340 3.80 -6.72 -5.50
N ASN A 341 4.36 -5.97 -4.56
CA ASN A 341 4.41 -4.52 -4.63
C ASN A 341 5.72 -3.94 -4.07
N VAL A 342 6.07 -2.74 -4.54
CA VAL A 342 7.19 -1.95 -4.03
C VAL A 342 6.61 -0.62 -3.52
N VAL A 343 5.78 -0.73 -2.48
CA VAL A 343 5.06 0.37 -1.81
C VAL A 343 4.07 1.06 -2.76
N HIS A 344 4.55 1.95 -3.64
CA HIS A 344 3.68 2.70 -4.55
C HIS A 344 3.43 1.98 -5.87
N HIS A 345 3.97 0.78 -6.11
CA HIS A 345 3.80 0.03 -7.38
C HIS A 345 3.36 -1.39 -7.12
N PHE A 346 2.43 -1.89 -7.91
CA PHE A 346 2.05 -3.30 -7.91
C PHE A 346 2.47 -3.96 -9.21
N GLN A 347 2.80 -5.24 -9.13
CA GLN A 347 2.93 -6.06 -10.32
C GLN A 347 1.55 -6.23 -10.99
N LEU A 348 1.47 -5.80 -12.25
CA LEU A 348 0.28 -6.02 -13.08
C LEU A 348 0.27 -7.43 -13.65
N ARG A 349 -0.92 -7.91 -14.02
CA ARG A 349 -1.09 -9.12 -14.82
C ARG A 349 -0.41 -8.94 -16.18
N GLU A 350 0.01 -10.06 -16.75
CA GLU A 350 0.54 -10.11 -18.11
C GLU A 350 -0.43 -9.47 -19.11
N GLY A 351 0.11 -8.68 -20.04
CA GLY A 351 -0.64 -7.92 -21.05
C GLY A 351 -1.09 -6.52 -20.63
N PHE A 352 -0.99 -6.17 -19.34
CA PHE A 352 -1.32 -4.83 -18.84
C PHE A 352 -0.07 -4.00 -18.58
N ARG A 353 -0.19 -2.68 -18.72
CA ARG A 353 0.92 -1.74 -18.61
C ARG A 353 0.57 -0.51 -17.78
N TYR A 354 1.60 0.23 -17.39
CA TYR A 354 1.49 1.54 -16.78
C TYR A 354 1.45 2.66 -17.81
N LEU A 355 0.95 3.82 -17.39
CA LEU A 355 1.03 5.09 -18.09
C LEU A 355 1.81 6.08 -17.20
N ASN A 356 2.79 6.78 -17.76
CA ASN A 356 3.42 7.92 -17.09
C ASN A 356 2.69 9.20 -17.50
N VAL A 357 2.18 9.94 -16.52
CA VAL A 357 1.49 11.21 -16.74
C VAL A 357 2.53 12.31 -16.95
N PRO A 358 2.40 13.17 -17.98
CA PRO A 358 3.28 14.33 -18.15
C PRO A 358 3.15 15.29 -16.97
N GLU A 359 4.26 15.84 -16.50
CA GLU A 359 4.29 16.80 -15.37
C GLU A 359 3.45 18.06 -15.63
N SER A 360 3.28 18.45 -16.89
CA SER A 360 2.39 19.54 -17.28
C SER A 360 0.92 19.24 -16.96
N THR A 361 0.53 17.96 -16.94
CA THR A 361 -0.84 17.52 -16.65
C THR A 361 -1.04 17.33 -15.14
N ALA A 362 -0.17 16.54 -14.51
CA ALA A 362 -0.20 16.29 -13.08
C ALA A 362 1.20 15.99 -12.55
N LEU A 363 1.47 16.43 -11.33
CA LEU A 363 2.68 16.12 -10.57
C LEU A 363 2.32 15.91 -9.10
N VAL A 364 3.24 15.35 -8.32
CA VAL A 364 3.08 15.19 -6.87
C VAL A 364 4.10 16.05 -6.13
N ASN A 365 3.61 16.93 -5.25
CA ASN A 365 4.43 17.61 -4.25
C ASN A 365 4.62 16.66 -3.08
N HIS A 366 5.85 16.21 -2.85
CA HIS A 366 6.20 15.34 -1.74
C HIS A 366 6.94 16.17 -0.68
N TYR A 367 6.27 16.44 0.44
CA TYR A 367 6.80 17.19 1.58
C TYR A 367 7.72 16.31 2.43
N LYS A 368 8.76 15.79 1.77
CA LYS A 368 9.68 14.76 2.28
C LYS A 368 10.56 15.27 3.41
N TYR A 369 11.07 16.49 3.27
CA TYR A 369 12.07 17.10 4.14
C TYR A 369 11.46 18.27 4.92
N GLN A 370 10.46 17.98 5.75
CA GLN A 370 9.82 18.97 6.63
C GLN A 370 10.80 19.52 7.66
N VAL A 371 10.34 20.44 8.52
CA VAL A 371 11.13 20.93 9.65
C VAL A 371 11.67 19.79 10.52
N TRP A 372 12.76 20.06 11.24
CA TRP A 372 13.53 19.01 11.90
C TRP A 372 12.72 18.20 12.90
N GLU A 373 11.89 18.87 13.72
CA GLU A 373 11.00 18.23 14.69
C GLU A 373 10.20 17.09 14.05
N THR A 374 9.51 17.36 12.92
CA THR A 374 8.74 16.35 12.18
C THR A 374 9.64 15.36 11.44
N PHE A 375 10.71 15.82 10.80
CA PHE A 375 11.58 14.94 10.00
C PHE A 375 12.32 13.90 10.85
N SER A 376 12.74 14.30 12.06
CA SER A 376 13.50 13.46 12.99
C SER A 376 12.74 12.20 13.41
N ALA A 377 11.40 12.23 13.39
CA ALA A 377 10.55 11.06 13.64
C ALA A 377 10.89 9.86 12.73
N LYS A 378 11.36 10.13 11.50
CA LYS A 378 11.76 9.10 10.53
C LYS A 378 12.96 8.27 11.00
N PHE A 379 13.75 8.73 11.98
CA PHE A 379 14.87 7.98 12.58
C PHE A 379 14.42 6.93 13.60
N TYR A 380 13.26 7.13 14.22
CA TYR A 380 12.74 6.24 15.25
C TYR A 380 11.87 5.13 14.67
N ARG A 381 11.12 5.43 13.59
CA ARG A 381 10.24 4.45 12.98
C ARG A 381 10.15 4.63 11.47
N ARG A 382 10.41 3.53 10.75
CA ARG A 382 10.12 3.37 9.33
C ARG A 382 9.17 2.20 9.12
N VAL A 383 8.29 2.36 8.13
CA VAL A 383 7.18 1.44 7.90
C VAL A 383 7.46 0.46 6.75
N SER A 384 8.19 0.87 5.72
CA SER A 384 8.63 -0.02 4.63
C SER A 384 9.63 -1.07 5.12
N THR A 385 9.46 -2.29 4.64
CA THR A 385 10.28 -3.45 4.99
C THR A 385 11.69 -3.35 4.43
N TYR A 386 11.85 -2.70 3.27
CA TYR A 386 13.06 -2.80 2.45
C TYR A 386 13.93 -1.55 2.47
N VAL A 387 13.51 -0.52 3.21
CA VAL A 387 14.38 0.62 3.49
C VAL A 387 15.21 0.33 4.74
N VAL A 388 16.52 0.47 4.61
CA VAL A 388 17.46 0.31 5.72
C VAL A 388 17.12 1.33 6.80
N ASP A 389 17.10 0.85 8.03
CA ASP A 389 16.97 1.68 9.22
C ASP A 389 18.02 2.80 9.23
N TRP A 390 17.63 4.01 9.63
CA TRP A 390 18.57 5.14 9.69
C TRP A 390 19.70 4.87 10.67
N GLN A 391 19.43 4.15 11.75
CA GLN A 391 20.42 3.84 12.79
C GLN A 391 21.49 2.83 12.33
N LYS A 392 21.30 2.19 11.16
CA LYS A 392 22.26 1.22 10.61
C LYS A 392 23.16 1.88 9.60
N ASP A 393 24.47 1.63 9.66
CA ASP A 393 25.43 2.15 8.69
C ASP A 393 25.44 1.33 7.38
N GLN A 394 24.31 1.33 6.65
CA GLN A 394 24.17 0.70 5.34
C GLN A 394 23.41 1.64 4.39
N ASN A 395 23.76 1.63 3.11
CA ASN A 395 23.10 2.41 2.04
C ASN A 395 23.05 3.94 2.26
N LYS A 396 24.12 4.55 2.81
CA LYS A 396 24.25 6.00 3.01
C LYS A 396 23.99 6.84 1.74
N GLY A 397 24.27 6.31 0.54
CA GLY A 397 24.04 6.98 -0.74
C GLY A 397 22.68 6.73 -1.40
N SER A 398 21.74 6.01 -0.75
CA SER A 398 20.41 5.81 -1.32
C SER A 398 19.59 7.12 -1.32
N LYS A 399 18.77 7.32 -2.36
CA LYS A 399 17.73 8.38 -2.40
C LYS A 399 16.67 8.23 -1.29
N ASP A 400 16.68 7.11 -0.57
CA ASP A 400 15.85 6.89 0.63
C ASP A 400 16.38 7.65 1.86
N ARG A 401 17.63 8.11 1.85
CA ARG A 401 18.23 8.94 2.91
C ARG A 401 18.25 10.40 2.50
N ALA A 402 18.23 11.27 3.50
CA ALA A 402 18.46 12.69 3.30
C ALA A 402 19.97 12.90 3.08
N PRO A 403 20.36 13.55 1.98
CA PRO A 403 21.74 13.92 1.74
C PRO A 403 22.37 14.65 2.93
N GLY A 404 23.56 14.19 3.35
CA GLY A 404 24.33 14.84 4.40
C GLY A 404 23.82 14.62 5.83
N LEU A 405 22.98 13.60 6.08
CA LEU A 405 22.65 13.14 7.43
C LEU A 405 23.36 11.83 7.78
N GLY A 406 23.78 11.71 9.04
CA GLY A 406 24.35 10.49 9.62
C GLY A 406 23.28 9.48 10.01
N THR A 407 23.60 8.64 10.99
CA THR A 407 22.69 7.60 11.52
C THR A 407 21.93 8.05 12.77
N GLU A 408 22.27 9.22 13.30
CA GLU A 408 21.69 9.79 14.52
C GLU A 408 20.78 10.97 14.19
N ALA A 409 19.75 11.14 15.02
CA ALA A 409 18.78 12.23 14.91
C ALA A 409 19.35 13.53 15.51
N ILE A 410 20.41 14.07 14.91
CA ILE A 410 21.00 15.36 15.26
C ILE A 410 20.68 16.39 14.17
N GLU A 411 20.06 17.51 14.57
CA GLU A 411 19.70 18.59 13.65
C GLU A 411 20.93 19.26 13.05
N PRO A 412 21.07 19.31 11.72
CA PRO A 412 22.11 20.13 11.11
C PRO A 412 21.82 21.64 11.32
N PRO A 413 22.83 22.48 11.61
CA PRO A 413 22.63 23.91 11.87
C PRO A 413 21.90 24.69 10.76
N ASN A 414 21.99 24.22 9.51
CA ASN A 414 21.35 24.83 8.36
C ASN A 414 20.14 24.05 7.82
N TRP A 415 19.57 23.10 8.58
CA TRP A 415 18.47 22.24 8.12
C TRP A 415 17.33 23.03 7.47
N ARG A 416 16.88 24.11 8.14
CA ARG A 416 15.82 25.00 7.65
C ARG A 416 16.06 25.57 6.24
N LEU A 417 17.32 25.67 5.81
CA LEU A 417 17.74 26.22 4.51
C LEU A 417 18.06 25.13 3.46
N ARG A 418 17.96 23.84 3.81
CA ARG A 418 18.30 22.73 2.89
C ARG A 418 17.15 22.44 1.91
N PHE A 419 17.51 21.72 0.83
CA PHE A 419 16.59 21.22 -0.19
C PHE A 419 15.78 22.31 -0.90
N CYS A 420 16.41 23.48 -1.08
CA CYS A 420 15.80 24.67 -1.65
C CYS A 420 16.58 25.11 -2.90
N GLU A 421 16.34 24.43 -4.02
CA GLU A 421 16.95 24.73 -5.32
C GLU A 421 16.00 25.52 -6.23
N VAL A 422 14.70 25.25 -6.10
CA VAL A 422 13.62 25.91 -6.85
C VAL A 422 12.59 26.44 -5.87
N TRP A 423 12.27 27.72 -6.02
CA TRP A 423 11.11 28.33 -5.39
C TRP A 423 9.86 27.93 -6.16
N ASP A 424 8.99 27.12 -5.54
CA ASP A 424 7.79 26.55 -6.16
C ASP A 424 6.57 26.82 -5.27
N THR A 425 5.77 27.79 -5.69
CA THR A 425 4.58 28.25 -4.97
C THR A 425 3.29 27.75 -5.60
N GLY A 426 3.36 26.94 -6.67
CA GLY A 426 2.20 26.64 -7.50
C GLY A 426 1.02 26.05 -6.71
N LEU A 427 1.29 25.06 -5.86
CA LEU A 427 0.24 24.46 -5.03
C LEU A 427 -0.24 25.41 -3.92
N ARG A 428 0.64 26.18 -3.28
CA ARG A 428 0.26 27.19 -2.29
C ARG A 428 -0.69 28.22 -2.88
N ASP A 429 -0.30 28.80 -4.02
CA ASP A 429 -1.05 29.87 -4.67
C ASP A 429 -2.41 29.34 -5.13
N PHE A 430 -2.47 28.07 -5.58
CA PHE A 430 -3.74 27.39 -5.85
C PHE A 430 -4.61 27.23 -4.61
N VAL A 431 -4.07 26.66 -3.52
CA VAL A 431 -4.79 26.39 -2.28
C VAL A 431 -5.37 27.68 -1.70
N LEU A 432 -4.56 28.74 -1.62
CA LEU A 432 -4.99 30.04 -1.10
C LEU A 432 -6.03 30.72 -1.99
N ALA A 433 -5.95 30.56 -3.31
CA ALA A 433 -6.89 31.21 -4.23
C ALA A 433 -8.26 30.51 -4.30
N TYR A 434 -8.32 29.20 -4.10
CA TYR A 434 -9.52 28.41 -4.42
C TYR A 434 -10.11 27.59 -3.26
N LEU A 435 -9.34 27.34 -2.21
CA LEU A 435 -9.81 26.56 -1.06
C LEU A 435 -9.96 27.41 0.21
N ALA A 436 -9.31 28.56 0.30
CA ALA A 436 -9.50 29.47 1.42
C ALA A 436 -10.91 30.09 1.41
N ASP A 437 -11.50 30.23 2.60
CA ASP A 437 -12.76 30.93 2.77
C ASP A 437 -12.63 32.40 2.32
N PRO A 438 -13.51 32.91 1.44
CA PRO A 438 -13.38 34.28 0.92
C PRO A 438 -13.52 35.39 1.97
N ALA A 439 -14.18 35.12 3.11
CA ALA A 439 -14.43 36.10 4.15
C ALA A 439 -13.33 36.10 5.23
N THR A 440 -12.88 34.92 5.66
CA THR A 440 -11.89 34.77 6.74
C THR A 440 -10.47 34.53 6.25
N GLY A 441 -10.32 34.03 5.02
CA GLY A 441 -9.04 33.57 4.47
C GLY A 441 -8.52 32.27 5.08
N SER A 442 -9.30 31.64 5.97
CA SER A 442 -8.95 30.37 6.62
C SER A 442 -9.10 29.20 5.68
N LEU A 443 -8.27 28.18 5.84
CA LEU A 443 -8.35 26.95 5.05
C LEU A 443 -9.26 25.92 5.73
N PRO A 444 -9.90 25.01 4.97
CA PRO A 444 -10.87 24.06 5.51
C PRO A 444 -10.32 23.15 6.63
N TRP A 445 -9.02 22.89 6.62
CA TRP A 445 -8.36 22.06 7.63
C TRP A 445 -7.86 22.84 8.86
N GLU A 446 -7.84 24.17 8.81
CA GLU A 446 -7.49 25.00 9.96
C GLU A 446 -8.59 24.92 11.04
N GLU A 447 -9.85 24.72 10.63
CA GLU A 447 -10.99 24.55 11.56
C GLU A 447 -10.96 23.20 12.31
N THR A 448 -10.52 22.13 11.64
CA THR A 448 -10.34 20.80 12.26
C THR A 448 -9.13 20.72 13.19
N SER A 449 -8.23 21.70 13.17
CA SER A 449 -7.04 21.73 14.03
C SER A 449 -7.33 22.24 15.45
N HIS A 450 -8.57 22.69 15.71
CA HIS A 450 -9.03 23.25 16.98
C HIS A 450 -9.95 22.30 17.77
N MET A 451 -10.19 21.08 17.29
CA MET A 451 -10.85 19.99 18.00
C MET A 451 -9.82 18.93 18.40
#